data_AF-A0A3G8LZW5-F1
#
_entry.id   AF-A0A3G8LZW5-F1
#
_cell.length_a   1.000
_cell.length_b   1.000
_cell.length_c   1.000
_cell.angle_alpha   90.00
_cell.angle_beta   90.00
_cell.angle_gamma   90.00
#
_symmetry.space_group_name_H-M   'P 1'
#
loop_
_entity.id
_entity.type
_entity.pdbx_description
1 polymer ?
#
loop_
_entity_poly.entity_id
_entity_poly.type
_entity_poly.pdbx_seq_one_letter_code
_entity_poly.pdbx_strand_id
1 'polypeptide(L)' 'MGHFFLGYIHPFPDGNGRTSRFLMNFMFLLGGYHWTIIPVTHRTKYLDPLESASIDSNVAPFAKFIKGIMPA' A
#
# COMPACT_ATOMS: atom_id res chain seq x y z
N MET A 1 -1.63 6.96 2.97
CA MET A 1 -1.16 7.80 1.83
C MET A 1 0.34 7.66 1.54
N GLY A 2 1.24 7.63 2.54
CA GLY A 2 2.70 7.54 2.29
C GLY A 2 3.15 6.36 1.42
N HIS A 3 2.50 5.20 1.55
CA HIS A 3 2.71 4.03 0.68
C HIS A 3 2.61 4.36 -0.82
N PHE A 4 1.51 5.02 -1.22
CA PHE A 4 1.19 5.29 -2.60
C PHE A 4 2.19 6.28 -3.21
N PHE A 5 2.47 7.37 -2.52
CA PHE A 5 3.42 8.38 -3.01
C PHE A 5 4.81 7.83 -3.24
N LEU A 6 5.31 6.98 -2.35
CA LEU A 6 6.64 6.38 -2.53
C LEU A 6 6.68 5.41 -3.72
N GLY A 7 5.57 4.69 -3.98
CA GLY A 7 5.43 3.85 -5.16
C GLY A 7 5.32 4.66 -6.46
N TYR A 8 4.63 5.80 -6.41
CA TYR A 8 4.38 6.67 -7.55
C TYR A 8 5.62 7.47 -7.97
N ILE A 9 6.32 8.09 -7.01
CA ILE A 9 7.54 8.89 -7.27
C ILE A 9 8.73 8.00 -7.64
N HIS A 10 8.77 6.77 -7.10
CA HIS A 10 9.82 5.77 -7.34
C HIS A 10 11.26 6.30 -7.15
N PRO A 11 11.61 6.85 -5.97
CA PRO A 11 12.87 7.58 -5.77
C PRO A 11 14.13 6.71 -5.70
N PHE A 12 13.99 5.38 -5.53
CA PHE A 12 15.13 4.48 -5.40
C PHE A 12 15.34 3.63 -6.67
N PRO A 13 16.58 3.20 -6.97
CA PRO A 13 16.85 2.26 -8.08
C PRO A 13 16.17 0.90 -7.91
N ASP A 14 16.07 0.40 -6.68
CA ASP A 14 15.32 -0.81 -6.32
C ASP A 14 14.72 -0.65 -4.90
N GLY A 15 13.75 -1.49 -4.57
CA GLY A 15 13.20 -1.61 -3.22
C GLY A 15 12.03 -0.69 -2.90
N ASN A 16 11.58 0.15 -3.84
CA ASN A 16 10.45 1.08 -3.62
C ASN A 16 9.23 0.36 -3.03
N GLY A 17 8.81 -0.76 -3.60
CA GLY A 17 7.67 -1.52 -3.08
C GLY A 17 7.88 -2.06 -1.65
N ARG A 18 9.11 -2.47 -1.29
CA ARG A 18 9.44 -2.93 0.08
C ARG A 18 9.36 -1.74 1.05
N THR A 19 9.97 -0.63 0.69
CA THR A 19 9.97 0.60 1.50
C THR A 19 8.56 1.20 1.63
N SER A 20 7.73 1.18 0.58
CA SER A 20 6.35 1.65 0.62
C SER A 20 5.52 0.86 1.64
N ARG A 21 5.62 -0.47 1.64
CA ARG A 21 4.90 -1.35 2.59
C ARG A 21 5.42 -1.19 4.01
N PHE A 22 6.72 -1.00 4.18
CA PHE A 22 7.29 -0.69 5.48
C PHE A 22 6.74 0.64 6.03
N LEU A 23 6.79 1.69 5.22
CA LEU A 23 6.27 3.02 5.60
C LEU A 23 4.76 2.96 5.91
N MET A 24 3.99 2.21 5.13
CA MET A 24 2.57 1.97 5.42
C MET A 24 2.36 1.42 6.83
N ASN A 25 3.09 0.35 7.16
CA ASN A 25 3.00 -0.29 8.46
C ASN A 25 3.53 0.57 9.59
N PHE A 26 4.58 1.36 9.34
CA PHE A 26 5.07 2.35 10.30
C PHE A 26 3.99 3.39 10.62
N MET A 27 3.28 3.91 9.62
CA MET A 27 2.15 4.82 9.84
C MET A 27 0.98 4.15 10.57
N PHE A 28 0.70 2.88 10.30
CA PHE A 28 -0.30 2.10 11.04
C PHE A 28 0.07 1.96 12.51
N LEU A 29 1.32 1.59 12.79
CA LEU A 29 1.82 1.47 14.15
C LEU A 29 1.70 2.79 14.93
N LEU A 30 2.07 3.91 14.32
CA LEU A 30 1.91 5.25 14.91
C LEU A 30 0.44 5.62 15.16
N GLY A 31 -0.48 5.10 14.34
CA GLY A 31 -1.92 5.30 14.48
C GLY A 31 -2.63 4.29 15.39
N GLY A 32 -1.89 3.35 16.01
CA GLY A 32 -2.48 2.29 16.83
C GLY A 32 -3.18 1.18 16.04
N TYR A 33 -2.95 1.09 14.73
CA TYR A 33 -3.47 0.03 13.86
C TYR A 33 -2.52 -1.17 13.82
N HIS A 34 -3.08 -2.35 13.54
CA HIS A 34 -2.30 -3.57 13.44
C HIS A 34 -1.37 -3.61 12.23
N TRP A 35 -0.24 -4.28 12.41
CA TRP A 35 0.67 -4.61 11.32
C TRP A 35 -0.05 -5.46 10.27
N THR A 36 -0.03 -4.99 9.02
CA THR A 36 -0.76 -5.61 7.91
C THR A 36 0.23 -6.16 6.89
N ILE A 37 0.15 -7.47 6.65
CA ILE A 37 0.96 -8.17 5.65
C ILE A 37 0.14 -8.31 4.37
N ILE A 38 0.74 -7.97 3.22
CA ILE A 38 0.14 -8.18 1.90
C ILE A 38 0.64 -9.54 1.39
N PRO A 39 -0.21 -10.58 1.33
CA PRO A 39 0.22 -11.90 0.87
C PRO A 39 0.66 -11.87 -0.60
N VAL A 40 1.68 -12.64 -0.95
CA VAL A 40 2.13 -12.75 -2.36
C VAL A 40 1.02 -13.27 -3.27
N THR A 41 0.15 -14.13 -2.76
CA THR A 41 -1.04 -14.63 -3.47
C THR A 41 -2.04 -13.53 -3.83
N HIS A 42 -2.00 -12.38 -3.15
CA HIS A 42 -2.85 -11.21 -3.41
C HIS A 42 -2.17 -10.18 -4.32
N ARG A 43 -1.03 -10.49 -4.96
CA ARG A 43 -0.26 -9.54 -5.78
C ARG A 43 -1.13 -8.77 -6.77
N THR A 44 -1.97 -9.46 -7.55
CA THR A 44 -2.86 -8.81 -8.54
C THR A 44 -3.84 -7.85 -7.86
N LYS A 45 -4.58 -8.34 -6.85
CA LYS A 45 -5.52 -7.53 -6.05
C LYS A 45 -4.89 -6.32 -5.35
N TYR A 46 -3.58 -6.38 -5.10
CA TYR A 46 -2.80 -5.25 -4.56
C TYR A 46 -2.38 -4.26 -5.65
N LEU A 47 -2.00 -4.73 -6.83
CA LEU A 47 -1.51 -3.88 -7.93
C LEU A 47 -2.63 -3.19 -8.70
N ASP A 48 -3.74 -3.88 -8.99
CA ASP A 48 -4.86 -3.32 -9.76
C ASP A 48 -5.37 -1.97 -9.18
N PRO A 49 -5.64 -1.84 -7.86
CA PRO A 49 -6.10 -0.56 -7.32
C PRO A 49 -4.99 0.51 -7.25
N LEU A 50 -3.70 0.16 -7.33
CA LEU A 50 -2.61 1.13 -7.44
C LEU A 50 -2.53 1.75 -8.84
N GLU A 51 -2.90 0.98 -9.86
CA GLU A 51 -3.04 1.48 -11.22
C GLU A 51 -4.19 2.50 -11.31
N SER A 52 -5.38 2.17 -10.79
CA SER A 52 -6.51 3.11 -10.73
C SER A 52 -6.17 4.37 -9.91
N ALA A 53 -5.41 4.22 -8.82
CA ALA A 53 -4.96 5.38 -8.04
C ALA A 53 -3.98 6.27 -8.82
N SER A 54 -3.21 5.70 -9.76
CA SER A 54 -2.23 6.44 -10.57
C SER A 54 -2.86 7.13 -11.78
N ILE A 55 -3.89 6.52 -12.39
CA ILE A 55 -4.56 7.03 -13.60
C ILE A 55 -5.72 7.96 -13.21
N ASP A 56 -6.60 7.50 -12.33
CA ASP A 56 -7.86 8.18 -12.00
C ASP A 56 -7.75 9.04 -10.73
N SER A 57 -6.56 9.11 -10.11
CA SER A 57 -6.35 9.71 -8.79
C SER A 57 -7.26 9.15 -7.68
N ASN A 58 -7.82 7.95 -7.89
CA ASN A 58 -8.75 7.32 -6.98
C ASN A 58 -8.07 6.25 -6.12
N VAL A 59 -7.68 6.63 -4.91
CA VAL A 59 -7.02 5.70 -3.96
C VAL A 59 -8.02 4.86 -3.14
N ALA A 60 -9.33 5.13 -3.23
CA ALA A 60 -10.33 4.45 -2.42
C ALA A 60 -10.35 2.91 -2.59
N PRO A 61 -10.18 2.35 -3.80
CA PRO A 61 -10.05 0.90 -4.00
C PRO A 61 -8.87 0.30 -3.23
N PHE A 62 -7.72 0.99 -3.24
CA PHE A 62 -6.53 0.55 -2.50
C PHE A 62 -6.77 0.57 -0.99
N ALA A 63 -7.35 1.65 -0.47
CA ALA A 63 -7.70 1.75 0.95
C ALA A 63 -8.68 0.63 1.37
N LYS A 64 -9.67 0.33 0.54
CA LYS A 64 -10.64 -0.75 0.77
C LYS A 64 -9.98 -2.13 0.78
N PHE A 65 -9.07 -2.39 -0.15
CA PHE A 65 -8.27 -3.62 -0.16
C PHE A 65 -7.46 -3.79 1.13
N ILE A 66 -6.71 -2.76 1.54
CA ILE A 66 -5.88 -2.81 2.75
C ILE A 66 -6.73 -3.03 3.99
N LYS A 67 -7.87 -2.33 4.13
CA LYS A 67 -8.82 -2.56 5.23
C LYS A 67 -9.32 -4.00 5.28
N GLY A 68 -9.59 -4.61 4.12
CA GLY A 68 -10.11 -5.98 4.03
C GLY A 68 -9.12 -7.07 4.43
N ILE A 69 -7.81 -6.77 4.44
CA ILE A 69 -6.75 -7.71 4.84
C ILE A 69 -6.13 -7.36 6.20
N MET A 70 -6.53 -6.24 6.80
CA MET A 70 -6.04 -5.82 8.11
C MET A 70 -6.54 -6.82 9.18
N PRO A 71 -5.66 -7.33 10.04
CA PRO A 71 -6.08 -8.23 11.12
C PRO A 71 -6.97 -7.48 12.12
N ALA A 72 -7.92 -8.24 12.68
CA ALA A 72 -8.87 -7.77 13.69
C ALA A 72 -8.16 -7.27 14.96
#